data_AF-T1FYX9-F1
#
_entry.id   AF-T1FYX9-F1
#
_cell.length_a   1.000
_cell.length_b   1.000
_cell.length_c   1.000
_cell.angle_alpha   90.00
_cell.angle_beta   90.00
_cell.angle_gamma   90.00
#
_symmetry.space_group_name_H-M   'P 1'
#
loop_
_entity.id
_entity.type
_entity.pdbx_description
1 polymer ?
#
loop_
_entity_poly.entity_id
_entity_poly.type
_entity_poly.pdbx_seq_one_letter_code
_entity_poly.pdbx_strand_id
1 'polypeptide(L)'
;PTNVDGLLEFMSQVHCLYLQQRNIMKPIVVHCSNGSGRTGTFTVIYTGVEEVNRGHGVIDVCDVIKQMRLQRKYFVQYDRQLKFCYQVILAHCFSVLKKCYSYFGLF
;
A
#
# COMPACT_ATOMS: atom_id res chain seq x y z
N PRO A 1 -3.16 4.69 -11.30
CA PRO A 1 -3.29 6.16 -11.07
C PRO A 1 -1.98 6.81 -11.49
N THR A 2 -1.97 8.04 -11.99
CA THR A 2 -0.71 8.76 -12.27
C THR A 2 -0.28 9.62 -11.08
N ASN A 3 -1.21 10.01 -10.21
CA ASN A 3 -0.95 10.77 -8.99
C ASN A 3 -0.67 9.80 -7.82
N VAL A 4 0.60 9.74 -7.40
CA VAL A 4 1.08 8.91 -6.28
C VAL A 4 0.69 9.55 -4.94
N ASP A 5 0.85 10.87 -4.82
CA ASP A 5 0.63 11.59 -3.57
C ASP A 5 -0.83 11.50 -3.12
N GLY A 6 -1.77 11.73 -4.04
CA GLY A 6 -3.20 11.60 -3.73
C GLY A 6 -3.62 10.18 -3.36
N LEU A 7 -2.91 9.16 -3.87
CA LEU A 7 -3.16 7.77 -3.45
C LEU A 7 -2.64 7.50 -2.03
N LEU A 8 -1.45 8.00 -1.69
CA LEU A 8 -0.89 7.88 -0.35
C LEU A 8 -1.73 8.63 0.68
N GLU A 9 -2.22 9.83 0.34
CA GLU A 9 -3.14 10.58 1.18
C GLU A 9 -4.44 9.80 1.42
N PHE A 10 -5.04 9.26 0.34
CA PHE A 10 -6.22 8.41 0.46
C PHE A 10 -5.98 7.18 1.35
N MET A 11 -4.83 6.50 1.22
CA MET A 11 -4.47 5.37 2.08
C MET A 11 -4.33 5.78 3.55
N SER A 12 -3.72 6.94 3.82
CA SER A 12 -3.64 7.48 5.17
C SER A 12 -5.03 7.75 5.75
N GLN A 13 -5.95 8.32 4.97
CA GLN A 13 -7.34 8.54 5.40
C GLN A 13 -8.05 7.21 5.70
N VAL A 14 -7.90 6.21 4.82
CA VAL A 14 -8.45 4.86 5.02
C VAL A 14 -7.92 4.24 6.33
N HIS A 15 -6.61 4.34 6.58
CA HIS A 15 -6.00 3.81 7.79
C HIS A 15 -6.51 4.51 9.05
N CYS A 16 -6.55 5.85 9.05
CA CYS A 16 -7.08 6.63 10.17
C CYS A 16 -8.53 6.26 10.49
N LEU A 17 -9.39 6.15 9.46
CA LEU A 17 -10.78 5.75 9.63
C LEU A 17 -10.93 4.31 10.14
N TYR A 18 -10.07 3.40 9.70
CA TYR A 18 -10.03 2.03 10.21
C TYR A 18 -9.70 2.00 11.71
N LEU A 19 -8.70 2.75 12.16
CA LEU A 19 -8.33 2.83 13.57
C LEU A 19 -9.41 3.48 14.45
N GLN A 20 -10.25 4.34 13.88
CA GLN A 20 -11.37 4.96 14.58
C GLN A 20 -12.61 4.05 14.71
N GLN A 21 -12.60 2.86 14.10
CA GLN A 21 -13.74 1.95 14.21
C GLN A 21 -13.91 1.44 15.64
N ARG A 22 -15.18 1.35 16.10
CA ARG A 22 -15.52 0.79 17.41
C ARG A 22 -15.03 -0.64 17.63
N ASN A 23 -14.83 -1.39 16.54
CA ASN A 23 -14.32 -2.75 16.58
C ASN A 23 -13.31 -2.98 15.45
N ILE A 24 -12.03 -2.82 15.79
CA ILE A 24 -10.88 -3.00 14.90
C ILE A 24 -10.62 -4.47 14.49
N MET A 25 -11.47 -5.41 14.89
CA MET A 25 -11.40 -6.81 14.41
C MET A 25 -12.10 -7.00 13.06
N LYS A 26 -12.82 -5.98 12.56
CA LYS A 26 -13.52 -6.06 11.28
C LYS A 26 -12.58 -5.71 10.12
N PRO A 27 -12.52 -6.51 9.05
CA PRO A 27 -11.64 -6.23 7.92
C PRO A 27 -12.11 -5.01 7.13
N ILE A 28 -11.17 -4.34 6.46
CA ILE A 28 -11.47 -3.31 5.47
C ILE A 28 -11.99 -3.98 4.20
N VAL A 29 -13.18 -3.59 3.74
CA VAL A 29 -13.73 -4.05 2.47
C VAL A 29 -13.15 -3.21 1.33
N VAL A 30 -12.42 -3.85 0.42
CA VAL A 30 -11.85 -3.20 -0.78
C VAL A 30 -12.45 -3.85 -2.02
N HIS A 31 -13.02 -3.06 -2.92
CA HIS A 31 -13.60 -3.57 -4.16
C HIS A 31 -13.24 -2.71 -5.38
N CYS A 32 -13.46 -3.28 -6.56
CA CYS A 32 -13.49 -2.57 -7.83
C CYS A 32 -14.60 -3.18 -8.68
N SER A 33 -14.42 -3.34 -10.00
CA SER A 33 -15.42 -3.98 -10.87
C SER A 33 -15.49 -5.49 -10.66
N ASN A 34 -14.35 -6.18 -10.61
CA ASN A 34 -14.27 -7.64 -10.42
C ASN A 34 -13.53 -8.04 -9.14
N GLY A 35 -13.13 -7.05 -8.33
CA GLY A 35 -12.47 -7.27 -7.04
C GLY A 35 -11.07 -7.87 -7.12
N SER A 36 -10.32 -7.68 -8.22
CA SER A 36 -9.02 -8.36 -8.45
C SER A 36 -7.89 -7.40 -8.84
N GLY A 37 -8.03 -6.66 -9.95
CA GLY A 37 -6.98 -5.80 -10.50
C GLY A 37 -6.69 -4.58 -9.62
N ARG A 38 -7.61 -3.59 -9.62
CA ARG A 38 -7.46 -2.37 -8.80
C ARG A 38 -7.52 -2.68 -7.31
N THR A 39 -8.40 -3.59 -6.90
CA THR A 39 -8.46 -4.11 -5.53
C THR A 39 -7.10 -4.63 -5.10
N GLY A 40 -6.49 -5.53 -5.88
CA GLY A 40 -5.21 -6.09 -5.49
C GLY A 40 -4.06 -5.11 -5.56
N THR A 41 -4.07 -4.19 -6.53
CA THR A 41 -3.09 -3.10 -6.58
C THR A 41 -3.15 -2.25 -5.32
N PHE A 42 -4.36 -1.84 -4.91
CA PHE A 42 -4.56 -1.08 -3.68
C PHE A 42 -4.11 -1.87 -2.45
N THR A 43 -4.56 -3.12 -2.30
CA THR A 43 -4.25 -3.94 -1.13
C THR A 43 -2.74 -4.16 -0.97
N VAL A 44 -2.02 -4.48 -2.05
CA VAL A 44 -0.56 -4.71 -2.01
C VAL A 44 0.20 -3.43 -1.65
N ILE A 45 -0.18 -2.29 -2.25
CA ILE A 45 0.46 -1.01 -1.92
C ILE A 45 0.17 -0.62 -0.47
N TYR A 46 -1.08 -0.75 -0.04
CA TYR A 46 -1.49 -0.46 1.34
C TYR A 46 -0.69 -1.32 2.34
N THR A 47 -0.54 -2.62 2.07
CA THR A 47 0.34 -3.50 2.87
C THR A 47 1.77 -2.97 2.91
N GLY A 48 2.37 -2.65 1.75
CA GLY A 48 3.76 -2.17 1.71
C GLY A 48 3.97 -0.83 2.42
N VAL A 49 3.05 0.11 2.26
CA VAL A 49 3.08 1.42 2.95
C VAL A 49 3.00 1.24 4.47
N GLU A 50 2.11 0.37 4.94
CA GLU A 50 1.94 0.11 6.37
C GLU A 50 3.13 -0.62 7.00
N GLU A 51 3.74 -1.57 6.30
CA GLU A 51 4.96 -2.24 6.78
C GLU A 51 6.15 -1.27 6.89
N VAL A 52 6.28 -0.32 5.95
CA VAL A 52 7.26 0.77 6.06
C VAL A 52 6.93 1.69 7.24
N ASN A 53 5.67 2.09 7.41
CA ASN A 53 5.24 2.95 8.52
C ASN A 53 5.50 2.31 9.90
N ARG A 54 5.37 0.98 9.99
CA ARG A 54 5.66 0.20 11.21
C ARG A 54 7.15 -0.03 11.46
N GLY A 55 8.02 0.35 10.52
CA GLY A 55 9.47 0.15 10.62
C GLY A 55 9.93 -1.27 10.27
N HIS A 56 9.07 -2.11 9.68
CA HIS A 56 9.47 -3.43 9.20
C HIS A 56 10.23 -3.37 7.85
N GLY A 57 10.18 -2.23 7.17
CA GLY A 57 10.90 -1.98 5.93
C GLY A 57 10.09 -2.30 4.67
N VAL A 58 10.79 -2.43 3.54
CA VAL A 58 10.18 -2.66 2.23
C VAL A 58 9.82 -4.13 2.06
N ILE A 59 8.56 -4.40 1.72
CA ILE A 59 8.06 -5.76 1.47
C ILE A 59 8.61 -6.38 0.18
N ASP A 60 8.65 -7.71 0.11
CA ASP A 60 8.73 -8.42 -1.18
C ASP A 60 7.35 -8.39 -1.85
N VAL A 61 7.18 -7.44 -2.77
CA VAL A 61 5.93 -7.24 -3.53
C VAL A 61 5.51 -8.50 -4.29
N CYS A 62 6.46 -9.26 -4.84
CA CYS A 62 6.15 -10.47 -5.61
C CYS A 62 5.64 -11.58 -4.70
N ASP A 63 6.27 -11.78 -3.54
CA ASP A 63 5.82 -12.77 -2.57
C ASP A 63 4.44 -12.42 -2.01
N VAL A 64 4.22 -11.16 -1.61
CA VAL A 64 2.91 -10.68 -1.13
C VAL A 64 1.80 -10.92 -2.18
N ILE A 65 2.06 -10.65 -3.45
CA ILE A 65 1.09 -10.93 -4.53
C ILE A 65 0.84 -12.43 -4.68
N LYS A 66 1.88 -13.28 -4.59
CA LYS A 66 1.71 -14.75 -4.65
C LYS A 66 0.82 -15.23 -3.52
N GLN A 67 1.06 -14.79 -2.28
CA GLN A 67 0.23 -15.15 -1.12
C GLN A 67 -1.22 -14.68 -1.30
N MET A 68 -1.44 -13.43 -1.73
CA MET A 68 -2.79 -12.92 -1.95
C MET A 68 -3.54 -13.65 -3.08
N ARG A 69 -2.82 -14.14 -4.10
CA ARG A 69 -3.41 -14.95 -5.17
C ARG A 69 -3.89 -16.33 -4.71
N LEU A 70 -3.36 -16.86 -3.61
CA LEU A 70 -3.88 -18.08 -2.97
C LEU A 70 -5.28 -17.85 -2.40
N GLN A 71 -5.56 -16.64 -1.90
CA GLN A 71 -6.86 -16.27 -1.35
C GLN A 71 -7.84 -15.79 -2.43
N ARG A 72 -7.36 -15.07 -3.44
CA ARG A 72 -8.19 -14.56 -4.54
C ARG A 72 -7.44 -14.58 -5.87
N LYS A 73 -7.90 -15.43 -6.79
CA LYS A 73 -7.30 -15.57 -8.13
C LYS A 73 -7.25 -14.23 -8.87
N TYR A 74 -6.20 -14.08 -9.68
CA TYR A 74 -5.94 -12.90 -10.52
C TYR A 74 -5.78 -11.58 -9.75
N PHE A 75 -5.40 -11.63 -8.47
CA PHE A 75 -4.99 -10.44 -7.71
C PHE A 75 -3.79 -9.78 -8.40
N VAL A 76 -3.89 -8.48 -8.70
CA VAL A 76 -2.95 -7.74 -9.57
C VAL A 76 -2.83 -8.42 -10.95
N GLN A 77 -3.59 -7.92 -11.93
CA GLN A 77 -3.81 -8.61 -13.21
C GLN A 77 -2.79 -8.27 -14.29
N TYR A 78 -2.29 -7.03 -14.29
CA TYR A 78 -1.49 -6.49 -15.38
C TYR A 78 -0.10 -6.08 -14.90
N ASP A 79 0.89 -6.20 -15.78
CA ASP A 79 2.27 -5.73 -15.60
C ASP A 79 2.35 -4.27 -15.11
N ARG A 80 1.53 -3.38 -15.68
CA ARG A 80 1.44 -1.97 -15.28
C ARG A 80 1.00 -1.79 -13.84
N GLN A 81 0.19 -2.70 -13.30
CA GLN A 81 -0.25 -2.67 -11.91
C GLN A 81 0.88 -3.09 -10.97
N LEU A 82 1.61 -4.16 -11.33
CA LEU A 82 2.80 -4.60 -10.60
C LEU A 82 3.86 -3.50 -10.56
N LYS A 83 4.18 -2.91 -11.72
CA LYS A 83 5.11 -1.77 -11.82
C LYS A 83 4.65 -0.61 -10.93
N PHE A 84 3.35 -0.30 -10.97
CA PHE A 84 2.78 0.77 -10.16
C PHE A 84 2.90 0.50 -8.65
N CYS A 85 2.77 -0.76 -8.20
CA CYS A 85 3.00 -1.12 -6.80
C CYS A 85 4.40 -0.73 -6.34
N TYR A 86 5.43 -1.11 -7.10
CA TYR A 86 6.81 -0.75 -6.79
C TYR A 86 7.04 0.76 -6.79
N GLN A 87 6.49 1.47 -7.78
CA GLN A 87 6.65 2.93 -7.90
C GLN A 87 6.10 3.66 -6.67
N VAL A 88 4.91 3.27 -6.19
CA VAL A 88 4.28 3.94 -5.04
C VAL A 88 5.01 3.61 -3.74
N ILE A 89 5.37 2.34 -3.51
CA ILE A 89 6.10 1.93 -2.30
C ILE A 89 7.46 2.63 -2.25
N LEU A 90 8.19 2.69 -3.36
CA LEU A 90 9.47 3.39 -3.45
C LEU A 90 9.32 4.89 -3.17
N ALA A 91 8.33 5.55 -3.77
CA ALA A 91 8.05 6.96 -3.53
C ALA A 91 7.73 7.24 -2.05
N HIS A 92 6.96 6.35 -1.40
CA HIS A 92 6.68 6.45 0.04
C HIS A 92 7.95 6.31 0.87
N CYS A 93 8.82 5.34 0.56
CA CYS A 93 10.11 5.16 1.26
C CYS A 93 10.99 6.41 1.15
N PHE A 94 11.07 7.01 -0.03
CA PHE A 94 11.79 8.27 -0.21
C PHE A 94 11.19 9.42 0.61
N SER A 95 9.86 9.49 0.72
CA SER A 95 9.18 10.49 1.56
C SER A 95 9.52 10.31 3.04
N VAL A 96 9.51 9.06 3.52
CA VAL A 96 9.92 8.73 4.91
C VAL A 96 11.38 9.10 5.15
N LEU A 97 12.29 8.74 4.24
CA LEU A 97 13.72 9.08 4.35
C LEU A 97 13.94 10.60 4.43
N LYS A 98 13.28 11.38 3.57
CA LYS A 98 13.36 12.85 3.60
C LYS A 98 12.90 13.42 4.94
N LYS A 99 11.82 12.87 5.52
CA LYS A 99 11.36 13.27 6.86
C LYS A 99 12.39 12.93 7.93
N CYS A 100 13.02 11.76 7.87
CA CYS A 100 14.10 11.38 8.79
C CYS A 100 15.30 12.34 8.68
N TYR A 101 15.77 12.63 7.46
CA TYR A 101 16.84 13.62 7.25
C TYR A 101 16.48 14.98 7.83
N SER A 102 15.24 15.43 7.62
CA SER A 102 14.74 16.66 8.23
C SER A 102 14.74 16.64 9.74
N TYR A 103 14.36 15.52 10.34
CA TYR A 103 14.31 15.35 11.77
C TYR A 103 15.70 15.37 12.42
N PHE A 104 16.70 14.78 11.75
CA PHE A 104 18.07 14.72 12.24
C PHE A 104 18.97 15.87 11.78
N GLY A 105 18.45 16.81 10.97
CA GLY A 105 19.25 17.91 10.40
C GLY A 105 20.33 17.42 9.44
N LEU A 106 20.13 16.26 8.80
CA LEU A 106 21.03 15.69 7.81
C LEU A 106 20.70 16.29 6.43
N PHE A 107 21.17 17.51 6.17
CA PHE A 107 21.07 18.19 4.88
C PHE A 107 22.41 18.75 4.45
#